data_AF-A0AAU0MU53-F1
#
_entry.id   AF-A0AAU0MU53-F1
#
_cell.length_a   1.000
_cell.length_b   1.000
_cell.length_c   1.000
_cell.angle_alpha   90.00
_cell.angle_beta   90.00
_cell.angle_gamma   90.00
#
_symmetry.space_group_name_H-M   'P 1'
#
loop_
_entity.id
_entity.type
_entity.pdbx_description
1 polymer ?
#
loop_
_entity_poly.entity_id
_entity_poly.type
_entity_poly.pdbx_seq_one_letter_code
_entity_poly.pdbx_strand_id
1 'polypeptide(L)'
;MRASSFAALAATIISGPFFFGVNALAKEPAAETTNLGRLYLSNPAAVTPPQCYTKTENADRPASNPCYACHTNSQAPNFTNDLDLQLVYDFAEPARQNRWHNLFKDRSEYLASVSDKTILDYVREDNYRAQDGSIPLAQTLTQKLPAHWDGNRNGTWDGYVPDVGFDFDSEGFDRDGDGHLTGWRALAYTPFPGTFFPTNGSTDDVLIRLPAIYRNNESGKYSGEVYRVNLAIVEALIKRADVAIAAVDETILKVDLDKNGELATATKIAYDWAPREQRFMSYVGEARLAQQRQEAPLSAGSYPLGTEFLHSVRYLDVDSDGQVRMASRMKELRYARKVRWVNYFQHRELAADELKDAHDFPDRLEPVVGDIERGVSNRRGWRYSGFIEDAHGALRPQSFEELASCTGCHGAIGANVDGGFAMGRKLDAGDSFQRGWYHWTQKPLAGLREPLREDGRGEYAFYLQQVGNADEYRSNTEVRARFFAEDGSLQTAMLERLATDINILIMPSPRRALDLNKAYRAIVEEQSYREGRDAVLGPRDNLLREVAEGQETGVREVVSYR
;
A
#
# COMPACT_ATOMS: atom_id res chain seq x y z
N MET A 1 -43.85 -67.67 19.24
CA MET A 1 -44.17 -68.59 18.13
C MET A 1 -45.67 -68.70 17.95
N ARG A 2 -46.22 -67.98 16.98
CA ARG A 2 -47.23 -68.42 16.00
C ARG A 2 -47.46 -67.23 15.07
N ALA A 3 -47.16 -67.47 13.80
CA ALA A 3 -47.15 -66.50 12.72
C ALA A 3 -48.54 -66.33 12.08
N SER A 4 -48.56 -65.50 11.03
CA SER A 4 -49.57 -65.32 9.95
C SER A 4 -50.54 -64.17 10.21
N SER A 5 -50.93 -63.32 9.26
CA SER A 5 -50.50 -63.04 7.88
C SER A 5 -51.19 -61.74 7.45
N PHE A 6 -50.60 -61.07 6.46
CA PHE A 6 -51.06 -59.85 5.79
C PHE A 6 -52.46 -59.93 5.17
N ALA A 7 -53.18 -58.80 5.16
CA ALA A 7 -54.23 -58.46 4.20
C ALA A 7 -54.26 -56.94 3.95
N ALA A 8 -54.44 -56.58 2.67
CA ALA A 8 -54.28 -55.25 2.06
C ALA A 8 -55.57 -54.41 2.03
N LEU A 9 -55.45 -53.10 1.77
CA LEU A 9 -56.36 -52.29 0.93
C LEU A 9 -55.70 -50.90 0.72
N ALA A 10 -55.13 -50.61 -0.46
CA ALA A 10 -55.76 -49.94 -1.60
C ALA A 10 -56.12 -48.46 -1.34
N ALA A 11 -55.32 -47.54 -1.89
CA ALA A 11 -55.69 -46.16 -2.12
C ALA A 11 -55.41 -45.80 -3.58
N THR A 12 -56.50 -45.45 -4.27
CA THR A 12 -56.64 -45.14 -5.68
C THR A 12 -55.89 -43.87 -6.06
N ILE A 13 -55.16 -43.95 -7.18
CA ILE A 13 -54.54 -42.82 -7.87
C ILE A 13 -55.63 -42.09 -8.68
N ILE A 14 -55.78 -40.79 -8.44
CA ILE A 14 -56.40 -39.87 -9.41
C ILE A 14 -55.31 -38.89 -9.88
N SER A 15 -55.07 -38.94 -11.17
CA SER A 15 -54.14 -38.15 -11.97
C SER A 15 -54.68 -36.74 -12.28
N GLY A 16 -53.82 -35.73 -12.19
CA GLY A 16 -54.01 -34.40 -12.79
C GLY A 16 -52.76 -33.52 -12.58
N PRO A 17 -52.31 -32.77 -13.60
CA PRO A 17 -50.88 -32.57 -13.87
C PRO A 17 -50.29 -31.39 -13.11
N PHE A 18 -49.16 -31.59 -12.42
CA PHE A 18 -48.33 -30.48 -11.99
C PHE A 18 -46.88 -30.74 -12.36
N PHE A 19 -46.37 -29.81 -13.16
CA PHE A 19 -44.99 -29.64 -13.58
C PHE A 19 -44.01 -29.96 -12.45
N PHE A 20 -43.10 -30.90 -12.69
CA PHE A 20 -41.87 -31.02 -11.90
C PHE A 20 -40.98 -29.82 -12.22
N GLY A 21 -41.25 -28.71 -11.55
CA GLY A 21 -40.26 -27.67 -11.35
C GLY A 21 -39.13 -28.27 -10.52
N VAL A 22 -37.92 -28.18 -11.07
CA VAL A 22 -36.67 -28.42 -10.36
C VAL A 22 -36.72 -27.54 -9.11
N ASN A 23 -36.98 -28.15 -7.95
CA ASN A 23 -36.81 -27.46 -6.68
C ASN A 23 -35.33 -27.13 -6.58
N ALA A 24 -35.04 -25.86 -6.87
CA ALA A 24 -33.83 -25.20 -6.43
C ALA A 24 -33.66 -25.55 -4.95
N LEU A 25 -32.66 -26.39 -4.66
CA LEU A 25 -31.98 -26.33 -3.39
C LEU A 25 -31.62 -24.86 -3.23
N ALA A 26 -32.36 -24.17 -2.37
CA ALA A 26 -32.02 -22.84 -1.94
C ALA A 26 -30.57 -22.93 -1.49
N LYS A 27 -29.66 -22.35 -2.27
CA LYS A 27 -28.34 -21.99 -1.77
C LYS A 27 -28.63 -21.21 -0.50
N GLU A 28 -28.26 -21.78 0.64
CA GLU A 28 -27.98 -20.96 1.82
C GLU A 28 -27.14 -19.77 1.34
N PRO A 29 -27.45 -18.54 1.78
CA PRO A 29 -26.67 -17.38 1.39
C PRO A 29 -25.21 -17.68 1.72
N ALA A 30 -24.38 -17.71 0.68
CA ALA A 30 -22.96 -17.99 0.82
C ALA A 30 -22.39 -17.02 1.86
N ALA A 31 -21.98 -17.56 3.01
CA ALA A 31 -21.33 -16.86 4.11
C ALA A 31 -22.06 -15.60 4.60
N GLU A 32 -23.02 -15.78 5.50
CA GLU A 32 -23.21 -14.78 6.57
C GLU A 32 -21.84 -14.38 7.15
N THR A 33 -21.48 -13.11 7.01
CA THR A 33 -20.90 -12.32 8.10
C THR A 33 -19.82 -13.03 8.94
N THR A 34 -18.64 -13.28 8.39
CA THR A 34 -17.47 -13.53 9.26
C THR A 34 -17.33 -12.36 10.20
N ASN A 35 -17.42 -12.60 11.51
CA ASN A 35 -17.18 -11.60 12.55
C ASN A 35 -15.83 -10.92 12.26
N LEU A 36 -15.85 -9.72 11.67
CA LEU A 36 -14.63 -8.99 11.32
C LEU A 36 -13.83 -8.69 12.59
N GLY A 37 -14.51 -8.52 13.72
CA GLY A 37 -13.93 -8.37 15.06
C GLY A 37 -13.24 -9.62 15.63
N ARG A 38 -13.06 -10.69 14.84
CA ARG A 38 -12.21 -11.83 15.24
C ARG A 38 -10.75 -11.38 15.33
N LEU A 39 -10.17 -11.42 16.53
CA LEU A 39 -8.76 -11.09 16.80
C LEU A 39 -7.80 -12.30 16.65
N TYR A 40 -8.08 -13.21 15.72
CA TYR A 40 -7.28 -14.41 15.49
C TYR A 40 -6.88 -14.52 14.02
N LEU A 41 -5.63 -14.90 13.79
CA LEU A 41 -5.05 -15.14 12.47
C LEU A 41 -5.14 -16.63 12.12
N SER A 42 -5.92 -16.96 11.09
CA SER A 42 -5.92 -18.27 10.44
C SER A 42 -4.64 -18.52 9.62
N ASN A 43 -4.05 -17.46 9.07
CA ASN A 43 -2.68 -17.44 8.60
C ASN A 43 -1.79 -16.84 9.71
N PRO A 44 -1.10 -17.65 10.54
CA PRO A 44 -0.26 -17.12 11.62
C PRO A 44 0.85 -16.21 11.10
N ALA A 45 1.30 -16.41 9.85
CA ALA A 45 2.32 -15.62 9.15
C ALA A 45 1.71 -14.58 8.20
N ALA A 46 0.51 -14.04 8.49
CA ALA A 46 -0.13 -13.02 7.66
C ALA A 46 0.71 -11.73 7.52
N VAL A 47 1.69 -11.52 8.42
CA VAL A 47 2.67 -10.43 8.35
C VAL A 47 3.80 -10.68 7.35
N THR A 48 4.01 -11.91 6.88
CA THR A 48 5.01 -12.24 5.86
C THR A 48 4.38 -12.13 4.47
N PRO A 49 4.67 -11.05 3.70
CA PRO A 49 4.01 -10.82 2.42
C PRO A 49 4.27 -11.97 1.42
N PRO A 50 3.38 -12.19 0.44
CA PRO A 50 3.56 -13.25 -0.54
C PRO A 50 4.85 -13.15 -1.35
N GLN A 51 5.36 -11.93 -1.55
CA GLN A 51 6.62 -11.67 -2.24
C GLN A 51 7.81 -12.40 -1.60
N CYS A 52 7.79 -12.62 -0.29
CA CYS A 52 8.88 -13.30 0.43
C CYS A 52 9.02 -14.77 0.04
N TYR A 53 7.95 -15.41 -0.47
CA TYR A 53 7.95 -16.80 -0.92
C TYR A 53 8.38 -16.96 -2.38
N THR A 54 8.81 -15.88 -3.04
CA THR A 54 9.31 -15.93 -4.42
C THR A 54 10.36 -17.02 -4.59
N LYS A 55 10.25 -17.85 -5.63
CA LYS A 55 11.30 -18.81 -6.00
C LYS A 55 12.39 -18.10 -6.79
N THR A 56 13.55 -17.93 -6.19
CA THR A 56 14.69 -17.16 -6.75
C THR A 56 15.57 -17.97 -7.71
N GLU A 57 15.76 -19.26 -7.45
CA GLU A 57 16.61 -20.14 -8.27
C GLU A 57 16.10 -20.32 -9.71
N ASN A 58 17.04 -20.22 -10.65
CA ASN A 58 16.84 -20.51 -12.07
C ASN A 58 17.70 -21.71 -12.48
N ALA A 59 17.18 -22.58 -13.36
CA ALA A 59 17.90 -23.81 -13.76
C ALA A 59 19.19 -23.52 -14.56
N ASP A 60 19.13 -22.58 -15.51
CA ASP A 60 20.22 -22.32 -16.47
C ASP A 60 20.78 -20.89 -16.38
N ARG A 61 20.43 -20.13 -15.33
CA ARG A 61 20.77 -18.71 -15.18
C ARG A 61 21.10 -18.39 -13.72
N PRO A 62 21.79 -17.27 -13.43
CA PRO A 62 21.93 -16.78 -12.06
C PRO A 62 20.57 -16.65 -11.37
N ALA A 63 20.53 -16.80 -10.04
CA ALA A 63 19.31 -16.63 -9.27
C ALA A 63 18.74 -15.22 -9.45
N SER A 64 17.42 -15.13 -9.51
CA SER A 64 16.70 -13.86 -9.51
C SER A 64 16.69 -13.30 -8.09
N ASN A 65 17.01 -12.02 -7.92
CA ASN A 65 17.01 -11.38 -6.61
C ASN A 65 15.99 -10.23 -6.60
N PRO A 66 14.71 -10.47 -6.30
CA PRO A 66 13.76 -9.41 -5.97
C PRO A 66 13.88 -8.96 -4.50
N CYS A 67 14.50 -9.78 -3.64
CA CYS A 67 14.61 -9.56 -2.20
C CYS A 67 15.37 -8.26 -1.88
N TYR A 68 16.38 -7.89 -2.69
CA TYR A 68 17.19 -6.70 -2.47
C TYR A 68 16.39 -5.40 -2.37
N ALA A 69 15.23 -5.32 -3.03
CA ALA A 69 14.40 -4.12 -3.01
C ALA A 69 13.87 -3.82 -1.60
N CYS A 70 13.59 -4.87 -0.81
CA CYS A 70 13.07 -4.77 0.56
C CYS A 70 14.19 -4.92 1.61
N HIS A 71 15.07 -5.88 1.40
CA HIS A 71 16.13 -6.28 2.31
C HIS A 71 17.45 -5.63 1.89
N THR A 72 17.78 -4.50 2.52
CA THR A 72 18.89 -3.63 2.13
C THR A 72 19.52 -3.01 3.36
N ASN A 73 20.67 -2.34 3.21
CA ASN A 73 21.16 -1.46 4.26
C ASN A 73 20.10 -0.41 4.61
N SER A 74 19.72 -0.36 5.87
CA SER A 74 18.79 0.64 6.37
C SER A 74 19.44 2.02 6.46
N GLN A 75 18.61 3.04 6.45
CA GLN A 75 19.02 4.38 6.84
C GLN A 75 18.32 4.77 8.14
N ALA A 76 19.09 5.30 9.10
CA ALA A 76 18.54 5.84 10.34
C ALA A 76 17.36 6.79 10.04
N PRO A 77 16.31 6.87 10.87
CA PRO A 77 16.16 6.19 12.14
C PRO A 77 15.76 4.71 12.04
N ASN A 78 15.67 4.14 10.82
CA ASN A 78 15.58 2.69 10.68
C ASN A 78 16.96 2.07 10.96
N PHE A 79 17.00 1.03 11.79
CA PHE A 79 18.20 0.28 12.16
C PHE A 79 18.06 -1.22 11.87
N THR A 80 16.99 -1.64 11.20
CA THR A 80 16.82 -3.03 10.75
C THR A 80 17.70 -3.26 9.52
N ASN A 81 18.87 -3.88 9.69
CA ASN A 81 19.75 -4.26 8.60
C ASN A 81 19.64 -5.75 8.35
N ASP A 82 19.03 -6.12 7.23
CA ASP A 82 18.52 -7.45 6.94
C ASP A 82 19.00 -7.97 5.57
N LEU A 83 20.16 -7.47 5.10
CA LEU A 83 20.76 -7.82 3.81
C LEU A 83 20.96 -9.33 3.59
N ASP A 84 21.23 -10.06 4.67
CA ASP A 84 21.45 -11.50 4.69
C ASP A 84 20.21 -12.29 4.25
N LEU A 85 19.01 -11.74 4.42
CA LEU A 85 17.75 -12.33 3.92
C LEU A 85 17.68 -12.39 2.38
N GLN A 86 18.62 -11.76 1.67
CA GLN A 86 18.77 -12.00 0.23
C GLN A 86 19.36 -13.37 -0.08
N LEU A 87 20.15 -13.97 0.83
CA LEU A 87 20.92 -15.20 0.61
C LEU A 87 20.20 -16.46 1.09
N VAL A 88 19.33 -16.32 2.09
CA VAL A 88 18.64 -17.44 2.74
C VAL A 88 17.20 -17.07 3.06
N TYR A 89 16.29 -18.03 2.95
CA TYR A 89 14.93 -17.91 3.47
C TYR A 89 14.92 -18.24 4.97
N ASP A 90 15.17 -17.23 5.81
CA ASP A 90 15.19 -17.39 7.28
C ASP A 90 13.77 -17.23 7.86
N PHE A 91 12.89 -18.20 7.58
CA PHE A 91 11.51 -18.18 8.06
C PHE A 91 11.35 -18.98 9.35
N ALA A 92 10.70 -18.36 10.34
CA ALA A 92 10.15 -19.08 11.50
C ALA A 92 9.24 -20.24 11.04
N GLU A 93 9.22 -21.35 11.79
CA GLU A 93 8.47 -22.56 11.40
C GLU A 93 7.05 -22.28 10.86
N PRO A 94 6.19 -21.48 11.54
CA PRO A 94 4.81 -21.27 11.06
C PRO A 94 4.73 -20.51 9.72
N ALA A 95 5.77 -19.76 9.36
CA ALA A 95 5.90 -19.03 8.09
C ALA A 95 6.55 -19.87 6.98
N ARG A 96 7.04 -21.09 7.24
CA ARG A 96 7.57 -21.97 6.18
C ARG A 96 6.50 -22.46 5.22
N GLN A 97 5.23 -22.45 5.61
CA GLN A 97 4.10 -22.79 4.74
C GLN A 97 3.49 -21.56 4.10
N ASN A 98 3.47 -21.50 2.76
CA ASN A 98 2.82 -20.42 2.03
C ASN A 98 1.29 -20.58 2.04
N ARG A 99 0.62 -19.69 2.78
CA ARG A 99 -0.86 -19.67 2.92
C ARG A 99 -1.55 -18.66 1.99
N TRP A 100 -0.82 -18.05 1.07
CA TRP A 100 -1.36 -17.12 0.08
C TRP A 100 -1.98 -17.89 -1.11
N HIS A 101 -3.04 -18.66 -0.83
CA HIS A 101 -3.64 -19.61 -1.77
C HIS A 101 -4.15 -18.98 -3.07
N ASN A 102 -4.54 -17.70 -3.05
CA ASN A 102 -5.01 -17.00 -4.24
C ASN A 102 -3.96 -16.92 -5.35
N LEU A 103 -2.67 -17.01 -5.03
CA LEU A 103 -1.57 -17.01 -5.99
C LEU A 103 -1.45 -18.30 -6.80
N PHE A 104 -2.08 -19.38 -6.34
CA PHE A 104 -2.02 -20.69 -6.99
C PHE A 104 -3.33 -21.08 -7.67
N LYS A 105 -4.38 -20.26 -7.54
CA LYS A 105 -5.70 -20.58 -8.06
C LYS A 105 -5.82 -20.18 -9.53
N ASP A 106 -6.22 -21.13 -10.37
CA ASP A 106 -6.57 -20.85 -11.75
C ASP A 106 -7.98 -20.25 -11.84
N ARG A 107 -8.08 -19.07 -12.45
CA ARG A 107 -9.32 -18.33 -12.67
C ARG A 107 -9.60 -18.10 -14.16
N SER A 108 -8.92 -18.83 -15.05
CA SER A 108 -9.02 -18.63 -16.51
C SER A 108 -10.47 -18.72 -17.02
N GLU A 109 -11.26 -19.67 -16.50
CA GLU A 109 -12.69 -19.80 -16.86
C GLU A 109 -13.51 -18.58 -16.42
N TYR A 110 -13.25 -18.06 -15.23
CA TYR A 110 -13.91 -16.86 -14.73
C TYR A 110 -13.55 -15.63 -15.60
N LEU A 111 -12.27 -15.42 -15.87
CA LEU A 111 -11.78 -14.31 -16.72
C LEU A 111 -12.42 -14.34 -18.12
N ALA A 112 -12.59 -15.54 -18.69
CA ALA A 112 -13.27 -15.73 -19.97
C ALA A 112 -14.79 -15.46 -19.88
N SER A 113 -15.42 -15.76 -18.74
CA SER A 113 -16.86 -15.56 -18.55
C SER A 113 -17.28 -14.08 -18.41
N VAL A 114 -16.40 -13.24 -17.85
CA VAL A 114 -16.70 -11.81 -17.63
C VAL A 114 -16.41 -11.03 -18.90
N SER A 115 -17.45 -10.40 -19.47
CA SER A 115 -17.28 -9.59 -20.68
C SER A 115 -16.48 -8.32 -20.41
N ASP A 116 -15.76 -7.82 -21.43
CA ASP A 116 -15.00 -6.57 -21.32
C ASP A 116 -15.91 -5.36 -21.02
N LYS A 117 -17.12 -5.35 -21.60
CA LYS A 117 -18.12 -4.31 -21.29
C LYS A 117 -18.50 -4.36 -19.80
N THR A 118 -18.79 -5.56 -19.29
CA THR A 118 -19.19 -5.74 -17.89
C THR A 118 -18.12 -5.28 -16.92
N ILE A 119 -16.84 -5.58 -17.17
CA ILE A 119 -15.76 -5.11 -16.30
C ILE A 119 -15.52 -3.60 -16.43
N LEU A 120 -15.65 -3.02 -17.63
CA LEU A 120 -15.54 -1.57 -17.83
C LEU A 120 -16.66 -0.81 -17.12
N ASP A 121 -17.91 -1.26 -17.24
CA ASP A 121 -19.05 -0.66 -16.53
C ASP A 121 -18.80 -0.71 -15.00
N TYR A 122 -18.29 -1.84 -14.50
CA TYR A 122 -18.00 -2.05 -13.09
C TYR A 122 -16.92 -1.08 -12.56
N VAL A 123 -15.77 -0.95 -13.23
CA VAL A 123 -14.66 -0.11 -12.72
C VAL A 123 -14.93 1.40 -12.82
N ARG A 124 -15.89 1.81 -13.66
CA ARG A 124 -16.29 3.22 -13.83
C ARG A 124 -17.25 3.72 -12.75
N GLU A 125 -17.88 2.82 -12.02
CA GLU A 125 -18.73 3.17 -10.87
C GLU A 125 -17.86 3.66 -9.70
N ASP A 126 -18.18 4.84 -9.15
CA ASP A 126 -17.58 5.34 -7.91
C ASP A 126 -18.26 4.64 -6.72
N ASN A 127 -17.52 3.76 -6.05
CA ASN A 127 -17.98 3.05 -4.85
C ASN A 127 -17.54 3.72 -3.54
N TYR A 128 -16.94 4.92 -3.63
CA TYR A 128 -16.48 5.70 -2.48
C TYR A 128 -17.39 6.90 -2.19
N ARG A 129 -17.78 7.65 -3.23
CA ARG A 129 -18.68 8.81 -3.11
C ARG A 129 -20.04 8.53 -3.73
N ALA A 130 -21.07 9.00 -3.05
CA ALA A 130 -22.40 9.13 -3.64
C ALA A 130 -22.47 10.35 -4.58
N GLN A 131 -23.53 10.44 -5.39
CA GLN A 131 -23.74 11.54 -6.34
C GLN A 131 -23.88 12.92 -5.68
N ASP A 132 -24.26 12.96 -4.40
CA ASP A 132 -24.37 14.19 -3.60
C ASP A 132 -23.05 14.60 -2.93
N GLY A 133 -21.94 13.90 -3.22
CA GLY A 133 -20.63 14.14 -2.63
C GLY A 133 -20.43 13.53 -1.24
N SER A 134 -21.45 12.91 -0.65
CA SER A 134 -21.32 12.23 0.63
C SER A 134 -20.52 10.93 0.52
N ILE A 135 -19.95 10.49 1.64
CA ILE A 135 -19.17 9.24 1.75
C ILE A 135 -20.04 8.20 2.48
N PRO A 136 -20.67 7.23 1.78
CA PRO A 136 -21.59 6.26 2.39
C PRO A 136 -20.94 5.42 3.51
N LEU A 137 -19.65 5.12 3.36
CA LEU A 137 -18.89 4.42 4.40
C LEU A 137 -18.80 5.27 5.69
N ALA A 138 -18.51 6.56 5.59
CA ALA A 138 -18.45 7.44 6.76
C ALA A 138 -19.80 7.53 7.48
N GLN A 139 -20.90 7.60 6.72
CA GLN A 139 -22.26 7.54 7.29
C GLN A 139 -22.53 6.22 7.99
N THR A 140 -22.10 5.10 7.40
CA THR A 140 -22.25 3.77 8.01
C THR A 140 -21.51 3.69 9.34
N LEU A 141 -20.24 4.13 9.38
CA LEU A 141 -19.42 4.09 10.60
C LEU A 141 -19.95 4.98 11.72
N THR A 142 -20.57 6.12 11.38
CA THR A 142 -20.97 7.13 12.38
C THR A 142 -22.45 7.08 12.76
N GLN A 143 -23.33 6.55 11.90
CA GLN A 143 -24.78 6.58 12.11
C GLN A 143 -25.43 5.20 12.17
N LYS A 144 -24.84 4.19 11.52
CA LYS A 144 -25.44 2.86 11.34
C LYS A 144 -24.38 1.75 11.45
N LEU A 145 -23.55 1.81 12.48
CA LEU A 145 -22.44 0.88 12.66
C LEU A 145 -22.97 -0.57 12.77
N PRO A 146 -22.66 -1.46 11.82
CA PRO A 146 -23.08 -2.85 11.90
C PRO A 146 -22.42 -3.54 13.11
N ALA A 147 -23.19 -4.34 13.86
CA ALA A 147 -22.68 -5.00 15.08
C ALA A 147 -21.48 -5.93 14.85
N HIS A 148 -21.28 -6.41 13.62
CA HIS A 148 -20.14 -7.25 13.24
C HIS A 148 -18.89 -6.45 12.82
N TRP A 149 -19.00 -5.11 12.72
CA TRP A 149 -17.89 -4.15 12.52
C TRP A 149 -17.44 -3.51 13.84
N ASP A 150 -18.31 -3.53 14.86
CA ASP A 150 -18.00 -3.05 16.20
C ASP A 150 -17.25 -4.13 16.98
N GLY A 151 -15.93 -4.13 16.87
CA GLY A 151 -15.07 -5.19 17.40
C GLY A 151 -15.11 -5.25 18.93
N ASN A 152 -15.31 -4.11 19.58
CA ASN A 152 -15.33 -3.99 21.04
C ASN A 152 -16.75 -3.91 21.65
N ARG A 153 -17.78 -3.82 20.80
CA ARG A 153 -19.21 -3.82 21.16
C ARG A 153 -19.65 -2.61 21.97
N ASN A 154 -19.05 -1.44 21.77
CA ASN A 154 -19.41 -0.20 22.46
C ASN A 154 -20.45 0.66 21.70
N GLY A 155 -20.82 0.28 20.48
CA GLY A 155 -21.76 0.98 19.61
C GLY A 155 -21.17 2.17 18.85
N THR A 156 -19.84 2.36 18.87
CA THR A 156 -19.15 3.50 18.25
C THR A 156 -17.90 3.07 17.52
N TRP A 157 -17.67 3.59 16.31
CA TRP A 157 -16.43 3.33 15.59
C TRP A 157 -15.27 4.14 16.18
N ASP A 158 -14.29 3.45 16.76
CA ASP A 158 -13.13 4.07 17.42
C ASP A 158 -11.95 4.39 16.47
N GLY A 159 -12.13 4.12 15.19
CA GLY A 159 -11.11 4.21 14.14
C GLY A 159 -11.12 5.48 13.32
N TYR A 160 -10.37 5.45 12.21
CA TYR A 160 -10.45 6.49 11.17
C TYR A 160 -11.82 6.44 10.50
N VAL A 161 -12.45 7.61 10.34
CA VAL A 161 -13.66 7.80 9.54
C VAL A 161 -13.25 8.54 8.27
N PRO A 162 -13.48 7.98 7.07
CA PRO A 162 -13.08 8.61 5.82
C PRO A 162 -13.69 10.01 5.64
N ASP A 163 -12.84 10.96 5.32
CA ASP A 163 -13.16 12.39 5.19
C ASP A 163 -12.46 13.07 4.01
N VAL A 164 -11.74 12.31 3.19
CA VAL A 164 -11.12 12.80 1.95
C VAL A 164 -12.20 12.98 0.88
N GLY A 165 -12.17 14.09 0.16
CA GLY A 165 -13.12 14.30 -0.94
C GLY A 165 -12.63 13.76 -2.29
N PHE A 166 -11.34 13.52 -2.48
CA PHE A 166 -10.70 13.29 -3.78
C PHE A 166 -11.06 14.39 -4.81
N ASP A 167 -11.11 15.63 -4.33
CA ASP A 167 -11.28 16.84 -5.15
C ASP A 167 -10.11 17.79 -4.87
N PHE A 168 -9.17 17.86 -5.83
CA PHE A 168 -7.88 18.51 -5.61
C PHE A 168 -7.80 19.87 -6.30
N ASP A 169 -7.40 20.88 -5.53
CA ASP A 169 -7.07 22.19 -6.09
C ASP A 169 -5.73 22.20 -6.83
N SER A 170 -5.36 23.35 -7.39
CA SER A 170 -4.12 23.54 -8.16
C SER A 170 -2.84 23.42 -7.34
N GLU A 171 -2.91 23.25 -6.02
CA GLU A 171 -1.76 23.00 -5.15
C GLU A 171 -1.78 21.57 -4.59
N GLY A 172 -2.71 20.73 -5.05
CA GLY A 172 -2.89 19.34 -4.64
C GLY A 172 -3.61 19.18 -3.31
N PHE A 173 -4.21 20.24 -2.75
CA PHE A 173 -5.00 20.12 -1.52
C PHE A 173 -6.40 19.61 -1.83
N ASP A 174 -6.84 18.68 -1.00
CA ASP A 174 -8.14 18.05 -1.10
C ASP A 174 -9.25 18.90 -0.46
N ARG A 175 -10.44 18.84 -1.07
CA ARG A 175 -11.66 19.50 -0.64
C ARG A 175 -12.77 18.51 -0.37
N ASP A 176 -13.58 18.76 0.65
CA ASP A 176 -14.79 17.99 0.92
C ASP A 176 -15.92 18.33 -0.08
N GLY A 177 -17.06 17.66 0.05
CA GLY A 177 -18.24 17.89 -0.79
C GLY A 177 -18.82 19.31 -0.72
N ASP A 178 -18.49 20.08 0.33
CA ASP A 178 -18.88 21.48 0.49
C ASP A 178 -17.81 22.46 -0.03
N GLY A 179 -16.68 21.95 -0.51
CA GLY A 179 -15.56 22.72 -1.06
C GLY A 179 -14.56 23.23 -0.02
N HIS A 180 -14.66 22.81 1.25
CA HIS A 180 -13.72 23.18 2.30
C HIS A 180 -12.48 22.29 2.29
N LEU A 181 -11.34 22.82 2.69
CA LEU A 181 -10.09 22.05 2.78
C LEU A 181 -10.16 21.00 3.88
N THR A 182 -9.95 19.73 3.52
CA THR A 182 -9.90 18.60 4.47
C THR A 182 -8.56 18.53 5.21
N GLY A 183 -7.55 19.22 4.66
CA GLY A 183 -6.16 19.17 5.10
C GLY A 183 -5.37 18.03 4.48
N TRP A 184 -5.99 17.12 3.73
CA TRP A 184 -5.25 16.15 2.93
C TRP A 184 -4.57 16.86 1.75
N ARG A 185 -3.38 16.39 1.38
CA ARG A 185 -2.66 16.85 0.20
C ARG A 185 -2.10 15.67 -0.57
N ALA A 186 -2.39 15.60 -1.86
CA ALA A 186 -1.85 14.59 -2.75
C ALA A 186 -0.36 14.81 -3.01
N LEU A 187 0.40 13.71 -3.06
CA LEU A 187 1.79 13.74 -3.48
C LEU A 187 1.98 12.81 -4.68
N ALA A 188 2.72 13.27 -5.68
CA ALA A 188 3.14 12.44 -6.80
C ALA A 188 4.46 11.75 -6.45
N TYR A 189 4.61 10.49 -6.86
CA TYR A 189 5.77 9.64 -6.55
C TYR A 189 6.07 8.66 -7.68
N THR A 190 7.27 8.10 -7.68
CA THR A 190 7.60 6.93 -8.50
C THR A 190 7.17 5.65 -7.75
N PRO A 191 6.44 4.71 -8.36
CA PRO A 191 6.03 3.47 -7.69
C PRO A 191 7.22 2.65 -7.17
N PHE A 192 7.07 1.95 -6.05
CA PHE A 192 8.11 1.04 -5.56
C PHE A 192 8.30 -0.12 -6.55
N PRO A 193 9.55 -0.55 -6.86
CA PRO A 193 9.78 -1.57 -7.87
C PRO A 193 9.05 -2.89 -7.59
N GLY A 194 8.47 -3.51 -8.63
CA GLY A 194 7.82 -4.81 -8.54
C GLY A 194 6.30 -4.75 -8.40
N THR A 195 5.76 -5.36 -7.34
CA THR A 195 4.30 -5.52 -7.15
C THR A 195 3.50 -4.20 -7.25
N PHE A 196 4.09 -3.03 -6.92
CA PHE A 196 3.39 -1.74 -6.94
C PHE A 196 3.30 -1.07 -8.32
N PHE A 197 3.65 -1.75 -9.40
CA PHE A 197 3.39 -1.25 -10.75
C PHE A 197 1.92 -1.48 -11.17
N PRO A 198 1.27 -0.51 -11.85
CA PRO A 198 -0.06 -0.70 -12.44
C PRO A 198 -0.18 -1.95 -13.32
N THR A 199 0.88 -2.30 -14.05
CA THR A 199 0.95 -3.51 -14.89
C THR A 199 0.91 -4.81 -14.09
N ASN A 200 1.04 -4.76 -12.77
CA ASN A 200 0.89 -5.90 -11.87
C ASN A 200 -0.43 -5.87 -11.08
N GLY A 201 -1.32 -4.93 -11.38
CA GLY A 201 -2.64 -4.81 -10.75
C GLY A 201 -2.70 -3.82 -9.57
N SER A 202 -1.59 -3.13 -9.28
CA SER A 202 -1.48 -2.13 -8.21
C SER A 202 -1.44 -0.73 -8.82
N THR A 203 -2.60 -0.08 -8.90
CA THR A 203 -2.71 1.33 -9.32
C THR A 203 -3.16 2.12 -8.11
N ASP A 204 -2.33 3.07 -7.65
CA ASP A 204 -2.55 3.73 -6.39
C ASP A 204 -2.18 5.21 -6.37
N ASP A 205 -2.62 5.88 -5.30
CA ASP A 205 -2.29 7.26 -4.95
C ASP A 205 -2.04 7.39 -3.45
N VAL A 206 -1.31 8.43 -3.05
CA VAL A 206 -1.01 8.71 -1.64
C VAL A 206 -1.29 10.17 -1.31
N LEU A 207 -1.97 10.39 -0.19
CA LEU A 207 -2.19 11.69 0.41
C LEU A 207 -1.57 11.73 1.79
N ILE A 208 -1.08 12.90 2.19
CA ILE A 208 -0.56 13.18 3.53
C ILE A 208 -1.41 14.24 4.21
N ARG A 209 -1.61 14.11 5.52
CA ARG A 209 -2.16 15.16 6.37
C ARG A 209 -1.32 15.33 7.64
N LEU A 210 -0.93 16.56 7.93
CA LEU A 210 -0.31 16.91 9.22
C LEU A 210 -1.37 17.40 10.22
N PRO A 211 -1.18 17.18 11.53
CA PRO A 211 -2.03 17.73 12.58
C PRO A 211 -2.22 19.26 12.49
N ALA A 212 -3.29 19.77 13.09
CA ALA A 212 -3.65 21.20 13.04
C ALA A 212 -2.51 22.14 13.46
N ILE A 213 -1.70 21.77 14.45
CA ILE A 213 -0.55 22.57 14.92
C ILE A 213 0.47 22.87 13.81
N TYR A 214 0.59 22.01 12.79
CA TYR A 214 1.49 22.20 11.65
C TYR A 214 0.84 23.00 10.52
N ARG A 215 -0.45 23.32 10.64
CA ARG A 215 -1.26 24.05 9.66
C ARG A 215 -1.60 25.47 10.12
N ASN A 216 -1.37 25.77 11.39
CA ASN A 216 -1.75 27.02 12.02
C ASN A 216 -0.58 27.99 12.19
N ASN A 217 -0.85 29.29 12.06
CA ASN A 217 0.09 30.33 12.46
C ASN A 217 0.26 30.38 13.99
N GLU A 218 1.15 31.24 14.49
CA GLU A 218 1.44 31.36 15.94
C GLU A 218 0.23 31.78 16.80
N SER A 219 -0.85 32.29 16.20
CA SER A 219 -2.11 32.63 16.90
C SER A 219 -3.12 31.47 16.95
N GLY A 220 -2.76 30.29 16.43
CA GLY A 220 -3.64 29.12 16.37
C GLY A 220 -4.69 29.17 15.24
N LYS A 221 -4.53 30.09 14.28
CA LYS A 221 -5.42 30.19 13.10
C LYS A 221 -4.80 29.50 11.90
N TYR A 222 -5.62 28.81 11.10
CA TYR A 222 -5.18 28.16 9.87
C TYR A 222 -4.43 29.14 8.94
N SER A 223 -3.31 28.67 8.39
CA SER A 223 -2.52 29.37 7.37
C SER A 223 -2.01 28.36 6.33
N GLY A 224 -2.50 28.50 5.09
CA GLY A 224 -2.06 27.65 3.98
C GLY A 224 -0.55 27.76 3.71
N GLU A 225 0.04 28.94 3.92
CA GLU A 225 1.49 29.15 3.79
C GLU A 225 2.27 28.34 4.83
N VAL A 226 1.87 28.43 6.11
CA VAL A 226 2.47 27.63 7.19
C VAL A 226 2.37 26.14 6.88
N TYR A 227 1.21 25.69 6.38
CA TYR A 227 1.03 24.28 6.06
C TYR A 227 1.96 23.83 4.93
N ARG A 228 2.05 24.60 3.84
CA ARG A 228 2.97 24.31 2.72
C ARG A 228 4.42 24.26 3.17
N VAL A 229 4.86 25.21 4.00
CA VAL A 229 6.23 25.27 4.52
C VAL A 229 6.52 24.08 5.45
N ASN A 230 5.62 23.74 6.36
CA ASN A 230 5.81 22.60 7.25
C ASN A 230 5.82 21.26 6.48
N LEU A 231 5.01 21.09 5.43
CA LEU A 231 5.12 19.93 4.54
C LEU A 231 6.47 19.86 3.81
N ALA A 232 7.00 21.00 3.36
CA ALA A 232 8.32 21.05 2.73
C ALA A 232 9.47 20.76 3.72
N ILE A 233 9.34 21.19 4.99
CA ILE A 233 10.27 20.84 6.06
C ILE A 233 10.25 19.33 6.32
N VAL A 234 9.06 18.72 6.38
CA VAL A 234 8.94 17.26 6.49
C VAL A 234 9.56 16.57 5.27
N GLU A 235 9.36 17.07 4.06
CA GLU A 235 10.00 16.55 2.85
C GLU A 235 11.53 16.61 2.96
N ALA A 236 12.09 17.76 3.37
CA ALA A 236 13.53 17.93 3.53
C ALA A 236 14.11 16.99 4.58
N LEU A 237 13.39 16.75 5.68
CA LEU A 237 13.82 15.82 6.73
C LEU A 237 13.78 14.36 6.28
N ILE A 238 12.73 13.95 5.56
CA ILE A 238 12.56 12.57 5.08
C ILE A 238 13.57 12.26 3.97
N LYS A 239 13.72 13.15 2.99
CA LYS A 239 14.66 13.00 1.88
C LYS A 239 16.10 13.31 2.26
N ARG A 240 16.31 14.06 3.35
CA ARG A 240 17.63 14.57 3.79
C ARG A 240 18.31 15.42 2.72
N ALA A 241 17.53 16.29 2.10
CA ALA A 241 17.95 17.11 0.99
C ALA A 241 17.22 18.46 1.00
N ASP A 242 17.82 19.46 0.36
CA ASP A 242 17.17 20.75 0.12
C ASP A 242 15.88 20.56 -0.69
N VAL A 243 14.84 21.32 -0.33
CA VAL A 243 13.54 21.27 -1.02
C VAL A 243 13.18 22.65 -1.54
N ALA A 244 13.02 22.78 -2.85
CA ALA A 244 12.57 24.03 -3.47
C ALA A 244 11.12 24.35 -3.08
N ILE A 245 10.86 25.59 -2.67
CA ILE A 245 9.52 26.09 -2.30
C ILE A 245 9.14 27.32 -3.11
N ALA A 246 7.86 27.71 -3.07
CA ALA A 246 7.47 29.05 -3.49
C ALA A 246 8.12 30.09 -2.56
N ALA A 247 8.35 31.31 -3.06
CA ALA A 247 8.94 32.38 -2.27
C ALA A 247 8.09 32.66 -1.02
N VAL A 248 8.72 32.68 0.15
CA VAL A 248 8.08 32.99 1.44
C VAL A 248 8.90 34.01 2.21
N ASP A 249 8.26 34.80 3.06
CA ASP A 249 8.89 35.81 3.91
C ASP A 249 9.24 35.22 5.29
N GLU A 250 10.52 34.98 5.52
CA GLU A 250 11.05 34.42 6.76
C GLU A 250 10.89 35.36 7.95
N THR A 251 10.74 36.68 7.73
CA THR A 251 10.50 37.63 8.81
C THR A 251 9.12 37.40 9.46
N ILE A 252 8.15 36.96 8.67
CA ILE A 252 6.81 36.58 9.12
C ILE A 252 6.85 35.22 9.81
N LEU A 253 7.58 34.25 9.23
CA LEU A 253 7.68 32.88 9.73
C LEU A 253 8.63 32.71 10.92
N LYS A 254 9.52 33.69 11.15
CA LYS A 254 10.50 33.78 12.23
C LYS A 254 11.49 32.61 12.26
N VAL A 255 11.83 32.08 11.09
CA VAL A 255 12.77 30.97 10.90
C VAL A 255 13.58 31.26 9.63
N ASP A 256 14.89 31.17 9.73
CA ASP A 256 15.82 31.13 8.60
C ASP A 256 15.73 29.72 7.96
N LEU A 257 14.89 29.62 6.93
CA LEU A 257 14.53 28.40 6.22
C LEU A 257 15.61 27.97 5.23
N ASP A 258 16.28 28.94 4.59
CA ASP A 258 17.33 28.66 3.59
C ASP A 258 18.75 28.60 4.17
N LYS A 259 18.88 28.94 5.47
CA LYS A 259 20.10 28.86 6.28
C LYS A 259 21.20 29.82 5.84
N ASN A 260 20.83 30.98 5.29
CA ASN A 260 21.78 31.99 4.82
C ASN A 260 22.23 32.97 5.92
N GLY A 261 21.61 32.94 7.11
CA GLY A 261 21.93 33.79 8.26
C GLY A 261 21.12 35.09 8.36
N GLU A 262 20.21 35.35 7.43
CA GLU A 262 19.33 36.52 7.38
C GLU A 262 17.86 36.07 7.27
N LEU A 263 16.94 36.78 7.92
CA LEU A 263 15.50 36.57 7.70
C LEU A 263 15.08 37.41 6.50
N ALA A 264 14.90 36.77 5.35
CA ALA A 264 14.55 37.43 4.10
C ALA A 264 13.52 36.62 3.31
N THR A 265 13.57 36.70 1.98
CA THR A 265 12.74 35.86 1.11
C THR A 265 13.47 34.55 0.82
N ALA A 266 12.91 33.42 1.25
CA ALA A 266 13.43 32.10 0.95
C ALA A 266 12.66 31.42 -0.17
N THR A 267 13.39 30.72 -1.04
CA THR A 267 12.84 29.87 -2.12
C THR A 267 13.20 28.39 -1.95
N LYS A 268 13.81 28.03 -0.82
CA LYS A 268 14.14 26.65 -0.47
C LYS A 268 14.04 26.42 1.04
N ILE A 269 13.79 25.18 1.42
CA ILE A 269 14.11 24.68 2.75
C ILE A 269 15.49 24.04 2.65
N ALA A 270 16.49 24.59 3.33
CA ALA A 270 17.82 23.99 3.40
C ALA A 270 17.82 22.84 4.42
N TYR A 271 18.29 21.66 4.00
CA TYR A 271 18.47 20.55 4.91
C TYR A 271 19.75 20.74 5.73
N ASP A 272 19.57 21.09 7.00
CA ASP A 272 20.66 21.35 7.94
C ASP A 272 20.36 20.69 9.31
N TRP A 273 20.53 19.37 9.36
CA TRP A 273 20.28 18.57 10.55
C TRP A 273 21.52 17.80 10.99
N ALA A 274 22.25 18.35 11.96
CA ALA A 274 23.35 17.69 12.65
C ALA A 274 23.33 18.08 14.14
N PRO A 275 22.42 17.50 14.95
CA PRO A 275 22.21 17.93 16.33
C PRO A 275 23.45 17.75 17.23
N ARG A 276 24.37 16.82 16.89
CA ARG A 276 25.66 16.66 17.60
C ARG A 276 26.62 17.84 17.38
N GLU A 277 26.41 18.61 16.31
CA GLU A 277 27.14 19.82 15.95
C GLU A 277 26.32 21.09 16.25
N GLN A 278 25.23 20.97 17.00
CA GLN A 278 24.29 22.07 17.29
C GLN A 278 23.61 22.67 16.04
N ARG A 279 23.53 21.93 14.93
CA ARG A 279 22.79 22.31 13.73
C ARG A 279 21.40 21.67 13.75
N PHE A 280 20.36 22.50 13.79
CA PHE A 280 18.98 22.07 13.93
C PHE A 280 18.08 22.74 12.88
N MET A 281 16.99 22.06 12.53
CA MET A 281 15.90 22.63 11.74
C MET A 281 14.71 22.96 12.66
N SER A 282 13.79 23.80 12.18
CA SER A 282 12.59 24.16 12.93
C SER A 282 11.36 24.17 12.03
N TYR A 283 10.21 23.80 12.60
CA TYR A 283 8.91 24.07 12.00
C TYR A 283 8.60 25.58 12.03
N VAL A 284 7.54 25.99 11.32
CA VAL A 284 7.00 27.36 11.37
C VAL A 284 5.60 27.39 11.98
N GLY A 285 5.14 28.57 12.40
CA GLY A 285 3.80 28.77 12.97
C GLY A 285 3.63 28.17 14.37
N GLU A 286 2.45 27.64 14.68
CA GLU A 286 2.14 27.04 15.99
C GLU A 286 3.09 25.88 16.33
N ALA A 287 3.44 25.05 15.36
CA ALA A 287 4.41 23.96 15.52
C ALA A 287 5.80 24.43 15.95
N ARG A 288 6.24 25.64 15.56
CA ARG A 288 7.50 26.24 16.04
C ARG A 288 7.48 26.46 17.55
N LEU A 289 6.37 27.02 18.04
CA LEU A 289 6.17 27.26 19.47
C LEU A 289 6.03 25.95 20.24
N ALA A 290 5.33 24.96 19.67
CA ALA A 290 5.24 23.62 20.24
C ALA A 290 6.60 22.92 20.29
N GLN A 291 7.46 23.11 19.29
CA GLN A 291 8.81 22.56 19.27
C GLN A 291 9.66 23.15 20.42
N GLN A 292 9.54 24.44 20.70
CA GLN A 292 10.22 25.09 21.86
C GLN A 292 9.76 24.53 23.21
N ARG A 293 8.49 24.08 23.29
CA ARG A 293 7.92 23.39 24.46
C ARG A 293 8.15 21.88 24.46
N GLN A 294 8.90 21.34 23.50
CA GLN A 294 9.16 19.89 23.33
C GLN A 294 7.90 19.05 23.01
N GLU A 295 6.83 19.68 22.51
CA GLU A 295 5.56 19.02 22.14
C GLU A 295 5.52 18.59 20.66
N ALA A 296 6.35 19.22 19.81
CA ALA A 296 6.48 18.90 18.39
C ALA A 296 7.93 18.50 18.06
N PRO A 297 8.38 17.29 18.42
CA PRO A 297 9.74 16.86 18.16
C PRO A 297 10.02 16.76 16.66
N LEU A 298 11.29 16.94 16.31
CA LEU A 298 11.78 16.99 14.94
C LEU A 298 13.07 16.17 14.85
N SER A 299 13.19 15.36 13.80
CA SER A 299 14.45 14.69 13.45
C SER A 299 14.49 14.27 12.00
N ALA A 300 15.69 14.20 11.41
CA ALA A 300 15.86 13.66 10.06
C ALA A 300 15.29 12.24 9.94
N GLY A 301 14.67 11.93 8.82
CA GLY A 301 14.08 10.62 8.54
C GLY A 301 12.88 10.25 9.41
N SER A 302 12.25 11.19 10.13
CA SER A 302 11.05 10.92 10.94
C SER A 302 9.90 11.86 10.59
N TYR A 303 8.70 11.32 10.44
CA TYR A 303 7.48 12.10 10.31
C TYR A 303 7.05 12.69 11.65
N PRO A 304 6.40 13.87 11.68
CA PRO A 304 5.84 14.44 12.90
C PRO A 304 4.81 13.52 13.57
N LEU A 305 4.73 13.56 14.90
CA LEU A 305 3.68 12.84 15.64
C LEU A 305 2.30 13.29 15.16
N GLY A 306 1.40 12.33 14.92
CA GLY A 306 0.05 12.57 14.42
C GLY A 306 -0.04 12.71 12.90
N THR A 307 1.06 12.59 12.16
CA THR A 307 1.02 12.51 10.68
C THR A 307 0.11 11.37 10.24
N GLU A 308 -0.70 11.64 9.23
CA GLU A 308 -1.61 10.70 8.63
C GLU A 308 -1.24 10.49 7.15
N PHE A 309 -1.37 9.25 6.69
CA PHE A 309 -1.32 8.88 5.28
C PHE A 309 -2.61 8.20 4.88
N LEU A 310 -3.07 8.51 3.68
CA LEU A 310 -4.14 7.81 3.01
C LEU A 310 -3.61 7.25 1.70
N HIS A 311 -3.88 6.00 1.42
CA HIS A 311 -3.40 5.28 0.23
C HIS A 311 -4.59 4.58 -0.41
N SER A 312 -5.02 5.07 -1.56
CA SER A 312 -6.10 4.44 -2.32
C SER A 312 -5.50 3.46 -3.33
N VAL A 313 -6.08 2.27 -3.44
CA VAL A 313 -5.76 1.30 -4.49
C VAL A 313 -6.99 1.14 -5.36
N ARG A 314 -6.83 1.30 -6.67
CA ARG A 314 -7.93 1.40 -7.63
C ARG A 314 -7.81 0.39 -8.77
N TYR A 315 -8.92 0.22 -9.47
CA TYR A 315 -8.94 -0.49 -10.75
C TYR A 315 -8.36 0.40 -11.86
N LEU A 316 -8.21 -0.19 -13.04
CA LEU A 316 -7.79 0.51 -14.25
C LEU A 316 -8.98 0.74 -15.19
N ASP A 317 -9.15 1.94 -15.71
CA ASP A 317 -10.09 2.21 -16.80
C ASP A 317 -9.35 2.22 -18.14
N VAL A 318 -10.06 1.85 -19.21
CA VAL A 318 -9.59 1.97 -20.59
C VAL A 318 -10.56 2.90 -21.30
N ASP A 319 -10.08 4.07 -21.70
CA ASP A 319 -10.91 5.05 -22.40
C ASP A 319 -11.19 4.66 -23.88
N SER A 320 -12.00 5.47 -24.56
CA SER A 320 -12.37 5.22 -25.97
C SER A 320 -11.18 5.22 -26.94
N ASP A 321 -10.08 5.86 -26.57
CA ASP A 321 -8.85 5.93 -27.36
C ASP A 321 -7.87 4.80 -27.00
N GLY A 322 -8.29 3.88 -26.12
CA GLY A 322 -7.47 2.77 -25.65
C GLY A 322 -6.38 3.20 -24.66
N GLN A 323 -6.48 4.38 -24.03
CA GLN A 323 -5.54 4.78 -22.99
C GLN A 323 -5.97 4.22 -21.65
N VAL A 324 -4.99 3.66 -20.93
CA VAL A 324 -5.19 3.11 -19.59
C VAL A 324 -5.03 4.21 -18.55
N ARG A 325 -5.99 4.33 -17.63
CA ARG A 325 -6.02 5.33 -16.56
C ARG A 325 -6.46 4.72 -15.23
N MET A 326 -6.29 5.45 -14.15
CA MET A 326 -6.87 5.11 -12.85
C MET A 326 -8.40 5.19 -12.94
N ALA A 327 -9.09 4.16 -12.46
CA ALA A 327 -10.55 4.11 -12.47
C ALA A 327 -11.19 4.80 -11.27
N SER A 328 -12.48 5.14 -11.38
CA SER A 328 -13.27 5.71 -10.28
C SER A 328 -13.42 4.72 -9.12
N ARG A 329 -13.58 3.42 -9.43
CA ARG A 329 -13.77 2.39 -8.41
C ARG A 329 -12.52 2.12 -7.59
N MET A 330 -12.67 2.11 -6.28
CA MET A 330 -11.65 1.72 -5.32
C MET A 330 -11.71 0.22 -5.00
N LYS A 331 -10.53 -0.40 -4.96
CA LYS A 331 -10.30 -1.73 -4.40
C LYS A 331 -10.11 -1.65 -2.89
N GLU A 332 -9.28 -0.71 -2.45
CA GLU A 332 -8.89 -0.52 -1.05
C GLU A 332 -8.69 0.97 -0.73
N LEU A 333 -8.97 1.35 0.50
CA LEU A 333 -8.61 2.64 1.09
C LEU A 333 -7.83 2.37 2.38
N ARG A 334 -6.51 2.50 2.32
CA ARG A 334 -5.60 2.20 3.42
C ARG A 334 -5.25 3.49 4.15
N TYR A 335 -5.18 3.42 5.46
CA TYR A 335 -4.93 4.57 6.34
C TYR A 335 -3.80 4.24 7.31
N ALA A 336 -2.89 5.18 7.51
CA ALA A 336 -1.86 5.08 8.52
C ALA A 336 -1.81 6.35 9.37
N ARG A 337 -1.62 6.22 10.68
CA ARG A 337 -1.41 7.34 11.59
C ARG A 337 -0.22 7.10 12.50
N LYS A 338 0.65 8.10 12.62
CA LYS A 338 1.73 8.10 13.61
C LYS A 338 1.15 8.40 14.99
N VAL A 339 1.07 7.38 15.84
CA VAL A 339 0.48 7.44 17.18
C VAL A 339 1.53 7.57 18.30
N ARG A 340 2.80 7.29 18.00
CA ARG A 340 3.91 7.43 18.96
C ARG A 340 5.15 8.01 18.30
N TRP A 341 5.79 8.95 18.98
CA TRP A 341 7.12 9.41 18.62
C TRP A 341 8.15 8.38 19.09
N VAL A 342 8.90 7.81 18.16
CA VAL A 342 9.98 6.87 18.44
C VAL A 342 11.28 7.55 18.05
N ASN A 343 12.18 7.74 19.00
CA ASN A 343 13.46 8.40 18.75
C ASN A 343 14.52 7.40 18.23
N TYR A 344 15.66 7.92 17.81
CA TYR A 344 16.76 7.11 17.25
C TYR A 344 17.23 6.00 18.19
N PHE A 345 17.32 6.29 19.50
CA PHE A 345 17.72 5.29 20.49
C PHE A 345 16.67 4.18 20.57
N GLN A 346 15.39 4.53 20.68
CA GLN A 346 14.29 3.55 20.76
C GLN A 346 14.17 2.70 19.49
N HIS A 347 14.38 3.27 18.30
CA HIS A 347 14.42 2.47 17.06
C HIS A 347 15.56 1.45 17.08
N ARG A 348 16.73 1.84 17.59
CA ARG A 348 17.88 0.93 17.71
C ARG A 348 17.61 -0.19 18.72
N GLU A 349 17.02 0.13 19.87
CA GLU A 349 16.63 -0.89 20.85
C GLU A 349 15.61 -1.86 20.26
N LEU A 350 14.58 -1.36 19.55
CA LEU A 350 13.59 -2.21 18.88
C LEU A 350 14.25 -3.17 17.87
N ALA A 351 15.19 -2.68 17.05
CA ALA A 351 15.92 -3.53 16.11
C ALA A 351 16.82 -4.56 16.82
N ALA A 352 17.46 -4.19 17.93
CA ALA A 352 18.28 -5.11 18.73
C ALA A 352 17.43 -6.17 19.44
N ASP A 353 16.25 -5.79 19.95
CA ASP A 353 15.29 -6.71 20.58
C ASP A 353 14.77 -7.72 19.55
N GLU A 354 14.44 -7.29 18.34
CA GLU A 354 14.01 -8.19 17.26
C GLU A 354 15.11 -9.16 16.84
N LEU A 355 16.35 -8.69 16.69
CA LEU A 355 17.50 -9.55 16.38
C LEU A 355 17.71 -10.60 17.49
N LYS A 356 17.58 -10.17 18.75
CA LYS A 356 17.68 -11.07 19.90
C LYS A 356 16.55 -12.08 19.95
N ASP A 357 15.31 -11.64 19.71
CA ASP A 357 14.13 -12.51 19.70
C ASP A 357 14.22 -13.56 18.58
N ALA A 358 14.66 -13.17 17.38
CA ALA A 358 14.88 -14.10 16.27
C ALA A 358 15.97 -15.14 16.58
N HIS A 359 17.04 -14.75 17.27
CA HIS A 359 18.10 -15.67 17.70
C HIS A 359 17.63 -16.62 18.82
N ASP A 360 16.99 -16.10 19.87
CA ASP A 360 16.62 -16.88 21.05
C ASP A 360 15.35 -17.72 20.84
N PHE A 361 14.46 -17.28 19.92
CA PHE A 361 13.17 -17.90 19.63
C PHE A 361 12.89 -17.93 18.12
N PRO A 362 13.69 -18.65 17.30
CA PRO A 362 13.61 -18.61 15.84
C PRO A 362 12.24 -18.98 15.26
N ASP A 363 11.47 -19.84 15.95
CA ASP A 363 10.13 -20.25 15.51
C ASP A 363 9.00 -19.35 16.02
N ARG A 364 9.31 -18.32 16.82
CA ARG A 364 8.31 -17.40 17.36
C ARG A 364 8.02 -16.29 16.37
N LEU A 365 6.82 -16.31 15.81
CA LEU A 365 6.29 -15.15 15.08
C LEU A 365 6.00 -13.99 16.03
N GLU A 366 6.30 -12.79 15.54
CA GLU A 366 5.95 -11.56 16.21
C GLU A 366 4.42 -11.40 16.28
N PRO A 367 3.83 -11.13 17.46
CA PRO A 367 2.39 -11.00 17.58
C PRO A 367 1.89 -9.72 16.90
N VAL A 368 0.83 -9.85 16.11
CA VAL A 368 0.09 -8.71 15.57
C VAL A 368 -0.71 -8.06 16.71
N VAL A 369 -0.49 -6.77 16.93
CA VAL A 369 -1.18 -6.00 17.98
C VAL A 369 -2.13 -5.00 17.34
N GLY A 370 -3.42 -5.15 17.60
CA GLY A 370 -4.43 -4.22 17.08
C GLY A 370 -5.84 -4.77 17.12
N ASP A 371 -6.72 -4.07 16.43
CA ASP A 371 -8.12 -4.44 16.22
C ASP A 371 -8.61 -3.86 14.88
N ILE A 372 -9.83 -4.19 14.49
CA ILE A 372 -10.40 -3.76 13.20
C ILE A 372 -10.73 -2.28 13.12
N GLU A 373 -10.93 -1.60 14.25
CA GLU A 373 -11.35 -0.20 14.29
C GLU A 373 -10.12 0.71 14.32
N ARG A 374 -9.28 0.54 15.33
CA ARG A 374 -8.07 1.35 15.57
C ARG A 374 -6.90 0.93 14.69
N GLY A 375 -6.99 -0.22 14.05
CA GLY A 375 -5.94 -0.76 13.18
C GLY A 375 -4.83 -1.50 13.94
N VAL A 376 -3.89 -2.04 13.16
CA VAL A 376 -2.74 -2.82 13.62
C VAL A 376 -1.47 -1.97 13.75
N SER A 377 -0.67 -2.24 14.77
CA SER A 377 0.58 -1.56 15.06
C SER A 377 1.75 -2.18 14.30
N ASN A 378 2.65 -1.37 13.74
CA ASN A 378 3.95 -1.86 13.28
C ASN A 378 5.03 -1.86 14.39
N ARG A 379 4.63 -1.61 15.64
CA ARG A 379 5.48 -1.43 16.84
C ARG A 379 6.50 -0.29 16.77
N ARG A 380 6.61 0.40 15.63
CA ARG A 380 7.50 1.53 15.35
C ARG A 380 6.78 2.88 15.39
N GLY A 381 5.62 2.91 16.04
CA GLY A 381 4.87 4.14 16.34
C GLY A 381 3.76 4.46 15.36
N TRP A 382 3.48 3.59 14.40
CA TRP A 382 2.36 3.72 13.47
C TRP A 382 1.27 2.70 13.73
N ARG A 383 0.03 3.11 13.45
CA ARG A 383 -1.11 2.20 13.28
C ARG A 383 -1.64 2.27 11.86
N TYR A 384 -2.00 1.10 11.33
CA TYR A 384 -2.53 0.90 10.00
C TYR A 384 -3.94 0.34 10.09
N SER A 385 -4.89 1.01 9.48
CA SER A 385 -6.26 0.54 9.26
C SER A 385 -6.59 0.62 7.78
N GLY A 386 -7.73 0.11 7.38
CA GLY A 386 -8.11 0.16 5.98
C GLY A 386 -9.52 -0.34 5.73
N PHE A 387 -10.01 0.00 4.56
CA PHE A 387 -11.26 -0.44 4.01
C PHE A 387 -11.00 -1.15 2.69
N ILE A 388 -11.84 -2.14 2.36
CA ILE A 388 -11.70 -2.98 1.18
C ILE A 388 -13.08 -3.26 0.60
N GLU A 389 -13.14 -3.47 -0.70
CA GLU A 389 -14.38 -3.75 -1.41
C GLU A 389 -15.07 -5.05 -0.93
N ASP A 390 -16.35 -4.98 -0.63
CA ASP A 390 -17.20 -6.14 -0.32
C ASP A 390 -17.79 -6.80 -1.56
N ALA A 391 -18.48 -7.94 -1.39
CA ALA A 391 -19.04 -8.70 -2.51
C ALA A 391 -20.14 -7.96 -3.30
N HIS A 392 -20.73 -6.90 -2.72
CA HIS A 392 -21.72 -6.04 -3.36
C HIS A 392 -21.09 -4.78 -3.95
N GLY A 393 -19.78 -4.61 -3.74
CA GLY A 393 -19.02 -3.52 -4.30
C GLY A 393 -18.83 -2.29 -3.43
N ALA A 394 -19.45 -2.25 -2.24
CA ALA A 394 -19.26 -1.17 -1.28
C ALA A 394 -17.95 -1.36 -0.50
N LEU A 395 -17.38 -0.30 0.06
CA LEU A 395 -16.24 -0.45 0.98
C LEU A 395 -16.70 -0.91 2.37
N ARG A 396 -15.97 -1.87 2.94
CA ARG A 396 -16.12 -2.35 4.32
C ARG A 396 -14.79 -2.26 5.07
N PRO A 397 -14.77 -2.25 6.41
CA PRO A 397 -13.52 -2.41 7.17
C PRO A 397 -12.76 -3.67 6.77
N GLN A 398 -11.44 -3.58 6.74
CA GLN A 398 -10.57 -4.75 6.67
C GLN A 398 -10.66 -5.53 7.98
N SER A 399 -10.74 -6.85 7.87
CA SER A 399 -10.61 -7.76 9.02
C SER A 399 -9.22 -7.66 9.66
N PHE A 400 -9.09 -8.14 10.89
CA PHE A 400 -7.81 -8.13 11.60
C PHE A 400 -6.69 -8.86 10.84
N GLU A 401 -7.00 -9.99 10.21
CA GLU A 401 -6.05 -10.74 9.37
C GLU A 401 -5.72 -10.02 8.06
N GLU A 402 -6.71 -9.36 7.44
CA GLU A 402 -6.46 -8.50 6.30
C GLU A 402 -5.48 -7.36 6.69
N LEU A 403 -5.68 -6.71 7.84
CA LEU A 403 -4.80 -5.65 8.30
C LEU A 403 -3.37 -6.10 8.60
N ALA A 404 -3.18 -7.34 9.09
CA ALA A 404 -1.87 -7.89 9.43
C ALA A 404 -0.87 -7.85 8.25
N SER A 405 -1.35 -7.99 7.01
CA SER A 405 -0.49 -7.90 5.82
C SER A 405 0.22 -6.55 5.65
N CYS A 406 -0.38 -5.45 6.14
CA CYS A 406 0.22 -4.12 6.06
C CYS A 406 1.50 -4.01 6.90
N THR A 407 1.56 -4.69 8.05
CA THR A 407 2.70 -4.58 8.97
C THR A 407 3.94 -5.30 8.46
N GLY A 408 3.84 -6.18 7.46
CA GLY A 408 5.00 -6.80 6.83
C GLY A 408 5.94 -5.78 6.18
N CYS A 409 5.44 -5.07 5.17
CA CYS A 409 6.24 -4.08 4.45
C CYS A 409 6.49 -2.79 5.25
N HIS A 410 5.57 -2.44 6.16
CA HIS A 410 5.68 -1.25 7.01
C HIS A 410 6.34 -1.51 8.38
N GLY A 411 6.79 -2.73 8.61
CA GLY A 411 7.47 -3.19 9.82
C GLY A 411 8.99 -3.13 9.69
N ALA A 412 9.64 -4.21 10.11
CA ALA A 412 11.08 -4.33 10.20
C ALA A 412 11.71 -4.76 8.86
N ILE A 413 11.78 -3.87 7.87
CA ILE A 413 12.58 -4.09 6.66
C ILE A 413 13.52 -2.93 6.39
N GLY A 414 14.70 -3.19 5.81
CA GLY A 414 15.73 -2.18 5.60
C GLY A 414 15.32 -1.03 4.66
N ALA A 415 14.43 -1.29 3.69
CA ALA A 415 14.10 -0.33 2.65
C ALA A 415 13.27 0.89 3.12
N ASN A 416 12.50 0.77 4.19
CA ASN A 416 11.57 1.84 4.61
C ASN A 416 12.26 2.99 5.37
N VAL A 417 11.58 4.14 5.40
CA VAL A 417 11.96 5.32 6.19
C VAL A 417 10.82 5.63 7.16
N ASP A 418 11.08 5.47 8.46
CA ASP A 418 10.09 5.65 9.54
C ASP A 418 8.79 4.88 9.28
N GLY A 419 8.92 3.61 8.88
CA GLY A 419 7.78 2.72 8.64
C GLY A 419 6.98 3.02 7.37
N GLY A 420 7.51 3.82 6.44
CA GLY A 420 6.82 4.15 5.19
C GLY A 420 7.74 4.35 3.99
N PHE A 421 7.12 4.46 2.81
CA PHE A 421 7.78 4.69 1.51
C PHE A 421 7.40 6.03 0.87
N ALA A 422 6.30 6.65 1.33
CA ALA A 422 5.59 7.73 0.65
C ALA A 422 6.49 8.93 0.27
N MET A 423 6.86 9.78 1.25
CA MET A 423 7.63 10.99 0.92
C MET A 423 9.06 10.71 0.47
N GLY A 424 9.62 9.55 0.80
CA GLY A 424 10.93 9.11 0.28
C GLY A 424 10.93 8.91 -1.24
N ARG A 425 9.78 8.58 -1.83
CA ARG A 425 9.60 8.41 -3.28
C ARG A 425 8.86 9.56 -3.96
N LYS A 426 8.49 10.61 -3.20
CA LYS A 426 7.83 11.80 -3.75
C LYS A 426 8.71 12.43 -4.84
N LEU A 427 8.12 12.86 -5.95
CA LEU A 427 8.85 13.54 -7.01
C LEU A 427 9.50 14.84 -6.50
N ASP A 428 10.69 15.14 -7.00
CA ASP A 428 11.49 16.28 -6.54
C ASP A 428 10.84 17.62 -6.85
N ALA A 429 10.88 18.52 -5.88
CA ALA A 429 10.19 19.80 -5.93
C ALA A 429 10.76 20.76 -6.99
N GLY A 430 12.01 20.60 -7.42
CA GLY A 430 12.68 21.49 -8.37
C GLY A 430 12.15 21.36 -9.81
N ASP A 431 11.96 20.12 -10.26
CA ASP A 431 11.73 19.81 -11.69
C ASP A 431 10.33 19.24 -11.98
N SER A 432 9.52 19.03 -10.95
CA SER A 432 8.22 18.37 -11.07
C SER A 432 7.06 19.36 -11.17
N PHE A 433 6.02 18.94 -11.91
CA PHE A 433 4.73 19.65 -11.95
C PHE A 433 4.22 19.90 -10.53
N GLN A 434 3.83 21.14 -10.23
CA GLN A 434 3.37 21.57 -8.90
C GLN A 434 4.31 21.13 -7.75
N ARG A 435 5.63 21.07 -8.02
CA ARG A 435 6.65 20.63 -7.05
C ARG A 435 6.37 19.23 -6.46
N GLY A 436 5.71 18.37 -7.22
CA GLY A 436 5.32 17.02 -6.80
C GLY A 436 4.09 16.96 -5.87
N TRP A 437 3.34 18.05 -5.72
CA TRP A 437 2.10 18.11 -4.94
C TRP A 437 0.87 18.08 -5.86
N TYR A 438 0.60 16.92 -6.46
CA TYR A 438 -0.55 16.73 -7.34
C TYR A 438 -1.01 15.27 -7.30
N HIS A 439 -2.28 15.07 -7.65
CA HIS A 439 -2.86 13.75 -7.85
C HIS A 439 -2.76 13.30 -9.31
N TRP A 440 -2.74 11.99 -9.58
CA TRP A 440 -2.58 11.48 -10.96
C TRP A 440 -3.72 11.88 -11.91
N THR A 441 -4.89 12.22 -11.37
CA THR A 441 -6.01 12.78 -12.15
C THR A 441 -5.72 14.17 -12.69
N GLN A 442 -4.79 14.92 -12.08
CA GLN A 442 -4.36 16.24 -12.53
C GLN A 442 -3.23 16.15 -13.56
N LYS A 443 -2.32 15.18 -13.40
CA LYS A 443 -1.26 14.88 -14.36
C LYS A 443 -0.87 13.39 -14.30
N PRO A 444 -0.86 12.66 -15.44
CA PRO A 444 -0.46 11.27 -15.45
C PRO A 444 1.05 11.08 -15.19
N LEU A 445 1.47 9.85 -14.93
CA LEU A 445 2.88 9.48 -14.80
C LEU A 445 3.64 9.43 -16.13
N ALA A 446 2.94 9.57 -17.27
CA ALA A 446 3.57 9.61 -18.58
C ALA A 446 4.60 10.77 -18.69
N GLY A 447 5.79 10.43 -19.19
CA GLY A 447 6.91 11.35 -19.33
C GLY A 447 7.71 11.59 -18.05
N LEU A 448 7.45 10.82 -16.98
CA LEU A 448 8.31 10.83 -15.80
C LEU A 448 9.56 10.00 -16.05
N ARG A 449 10.72 10.61 -15.81
CA ARG A 449 12.01 9.91 -15.89
C ARG A 449 12.11 8.82 -14.84
N GLU A 450 12.89 7.81 -15.17
CA GLU A 450 13.24 6.76 -14.23
C GLU A 450 14.01 7.31 -13.03
N PRO A 451 13.66 6.94 -11.79
CA PRO A 451 14.45 7.30 -10.63
C PRO A 451 15.85 6.68 -10.72
N LEU A 452 16.85 7.41 -10.23
CA LEU A 452 18.23 6.96 -10.20
C LEU A 452 18.60 6.41 -8.82
N ARG A 453 19.42 5.37 -8.83
CA ARG A 453 20.14 4.86 -7.67
C ARG A 453 21.27 5.81 -7.27
N GLU A 454 21.82 5.62 -6.07
CA GLU A 454 22.99 6.35 -5.56
C GLU A 454 24.24 6.15 -6.46
N ASP A 455 24.33 5.01 -7.14
CA ASP A 455 25.39 4.71 -8.13
C ASP A 455 25.14 5.33 -9.52
N GLY A 456 24.03 6.06 -9.70
CA GLY A 456 23.66 6.74 -10.94
C GLY A 456 22.95 5.86 -11.99
N ARG A 457 22.73 4.57 -11.72
CA ARG A 457 21.95 3.69 -12.63
C ARG A 457 20.45 3.88 -12.44
N GLY A 458 19.67 3.60 -13.48
CA GLY A 458 18.20 3.56 -13.40
C GLY A 458 17.72 2.46 -12.44
N GLU A 459 16.84 2.81 -11.49
CA GLU A 459 16.31 1.91 -10.48
C GLU A 459 15.51 0.74 -11.07
N TYR A 460 14.65 1.01 -12.03
CA TYR A 460 13.77 0.02 -12.66
C TYR A 460 14.52 -0.85 -13.68
N ALA A 461 15.44 -0.28 -14.44
CA ALA A 461 16.37 -1.00 -15.30
C ALA A 461 17.21 -1.99 -14.47
N PHE A 462 17.69 -1.53 -13.31
CA PHE A 462 18.40 -2.39 -12.37
C PHE A 462 17.49 -3.48 -11.79
N TYR A 463 16.24 -3.16 -11.42
CA TYR A 463 15.27 -4.15 -10.97
C TYR A 463 15.01 -5.24 -12.03
N LEU A 464 14.75 -4.83 -13.28
CA LEU A 464 14.58 -5.76 -14.39
C LEU A 464 15.81 -6.67 -14.59
N GLN A 465 17.02 -6.15 -14.36
CA GLN A 465 18.25 -6.92 -14.42
C GLN A 465 18.34 -7.94 -13.28
N GLN A 466 18.02 -7.55 -12.05
CA GLN A 466 18.11 -8.43 -10.87
C GLN A 466 17.03 -9.50 -10.84
N VAL A 467 15.82 -9.19 -11.32
CA VAL A 467 14.65 -10.07 -11.19
C VAL A 467 14.37 -10.87 -12.47
N GLY A 468 14.79 -10.37 -13.63
CA GLY A 468 14.47 -10.96 -14.93
C GLY A 468 13.01 -10.75 -15.37
N ASN A 469 12.25 -9.92 -14.65
CA ASN A 469 10.90 -9.48 -14.97
C ASN A 469 10.51 -8.23 -14.14
N ALA A 470 9.28 -7.72 -14.29
CA ALA A 470 8.73 -6.58 -13.54
C ALA A 470 7.92 -6.95 -12.30
N ASP A 471 7.95 -8.20 -11.85
CA ASP A 471 7.30 -8.67 -10.63
C ASP A 471 8.12 -9.78 -9.99
N GLU A 472 7.93 -9.95 -8.68
CA GLU A 472 8.67 -10.88 -7.84
C GLU A 472 8.47 -12.33 -8.28
N TYR A 473 7.35 -12.64 -8.95
CA TYR A 473 6.97 -13.98 -9.39
C TYR A 473 7.36 -14.26 -10.86
N ARG A 474 8.04 -13.32 -11.53
CA ARG A 474 8.40 -13.41 -12.95
C ARG A 474 7.22 -13.75 -13.86
N SER A 475 6.05 -13.20 -13.58
CA SER A 475 4.78 -13.57 -14.19
C SER A 475 4.23 -12.56 -15.21
N ASN A 476 4.81 -11.35 -15.28
CA ASN A 476 4.37 -10.34 -16.22
C ASN A 476 4.87 -10.64 -17.64
N THR A 477 4.06 -11.36 -18.41
CA THR A 477 4.39 -11.77 -19.79
C THR A 477 4.49 -10.60 -20.76
N GLU A 478 3.73 -9.51 -20.54
CA GLU A 478 3.77 -8.31 -21.38
C GLU A 478 5.12 -7.59 -21.25
N VAL A 479 5.59 -7.40 -20.01
CA VAL A 479 6.92 -6.84 -19.77
C VAL A 479 8.01 -7.78 -20.26
N ARG A 480 7.88 -9.09 -20.01
CA ARG A 480 8.85 -10.09 -20.48
C ARG A 480 9.04 -10.01 -22.00
N ALA A 481 7.95 -9.95 -22.76
CA ALA A 481 8.00 -9.84 -24.22
C ALA A 481 8.55 -8.48 -24.70
N ARG A 482 8.32 -7.41 -23.93
CA ARG A 482 8.72 -6.05 -24.29
C ARG A 482 10.19 -5.76 -23.99
N PHE A 483 10.69 -6.16 -22.83
CA PHE A 483 11.99 -5.71 -22.32
C PHE A 483 13.11 -6.73 -22.47
N PHE A 484 12.81 -7.99 -22.77
CA PHE A 484 13.80 -9.05 -22.79
C PHE A 484 13.87 -9.73 -24.14
N ALA A 485 15.06 -10.15 -24.54
CA ALA A 485 15.28 -11.03 -25.68
C ALA A 485 15.05 -12.50 -25.30
N GLU A 486 15.05 -13.39 -26.30
CA GLU A 486 14.86 -14.84 -26.10
C GLU A 486 15.91 -15.44 -25.16
N ASP A 487 17.16 -14.99 -25.26
CA ASP A 487 18.26 -15.41 -24.38
C ASP A 487 18.13 -14.88 -22.93
N GLY A 488 17.19 -13.97 -22.68
CA GLY A 488 16.96 -13.35 -21.38
C GLY A 488 17.70 -12.05 -21.12
N SER A 489 18.51 -11.56 -22.06
CA SER A 489 19.14 -10.25 -21.97
C SER A 489 18.11 -9.12 -22.08
N LEU A 490 18.42 -7.96 -21.47
CA LEU A 490 17.59 -6.77 -21.58
C LEU A 490 17.81 -6.06 -22.92
N GLN A 491 16.72 -5.63 -23.55
CA GLN A 491 16.76 -4.88 -24.80
C GLN A 491 17.20 -3.43 -24.55
N THR A 492 18.40 -3.06 -25.00
CA THR A 492 19.00 -1.73 -24.78
C THR A 492 18.07 -0.59 -25.22
N ALA A 493 17.45 -0.69 -26.40
CA ALA A 493 16.52 0.34 -26.90
C ALA A 493 15.31 0.57 -25.97
N MET A 494 14.90 -0.46 -25.22
CA MET A 494 13.80 -0.34 -24.26
C MET A 494 14.27 0.27 -22.94
N LEU A 495 15.50 0.00 -22.52
CA LEU A 495 16.11 0.66 -21.36
C LEU A 495 16.33 2.17 -21.61
N GLU A 496 16.76 2.55 -22.81
CA GLU A 496 16.91 3.96 -23.21
C GLU A 496 15.57 4.71 -23.16
N ARG A 497 14.48 4.05 -23.58
CA ARG A 497 13.12 4.62 -23.47
C ARG A 497 12.66 4.70 -22.02
N LEU A 498 12.89 3.66 -21.22
CA LEU A 498 12.56 3.60 -19.80
C LEU A 498 13.19 4.75 -19.01
N ALA A 499 14.46 5.06 -19.29
CA ALA A 499 15.17 6.17 -18.64
C ALA A 499 14.44 7.52 -18.81
N THR A 500 13.70 7.70 -19.90
CA THR A 500 12.96 8.94 -20.20
C THR A 500 11.50 8.93 -19.78
N ASP A 501 10.87 7.75 -19.71
CA ASP A 501 9.45 7.60 -19.42
C ASP A 501 9.16 6.24 -18.76
N ILE A 502 8.96 6.24 -17.44
CA ILE A 502 8.63 5.03 -16.67
C ILE A 502 7.33 4.37 -17.11
N ASN A 503 6.43 5.13 -17.75
CA ASN A 503 5.13 4.66 -18.19
C ASN A 503 5.24 3.46 -19.14
N ILE A 504 6.34 3.38 -19.91
CA ILE A 504 6.61 2.27 -20.82
C ILE A 504 6.80 0.91 -20.12
N LEU A 505 7.16 0.93 -18.83
CA LEU A 505 7.29 -0.27 -18.00
C LEU A 505 6.04 -0.47 -17.14
N ILE A 506 5.62 0.58 -16.44
CA ILE A 506 4.70 0.43 -15.32
C ILE A 506 3.24 0.35 -15.75
N MET A 507 2.86 0.89 -16.92
CA MET A 507 1.48 0.83 -17.40
C MET A 507 1.23 -0.42 -18.26
N PRO A 508 0.12 -1.14 -18.03
CA PRO A 508 -0.25 -2.28 -18.86
C PRO A 508 -0.85 -1.85 -20.19
N SER A 509 -0.92 -2.79 -21.13
CA SER A 509 -1.80 -2.68 -22.29
C SER A 509 -3.29 -2.66 -21.88
N PRO A 510 -4.20 -2.17 -22.74
CA PRO A 510 -5.65 -2.23 -22.51
C PRO A 510 -6.17 -3.64 -22.19
N ARG A 511 -5.72 -4.65 -22.92
CA ARG A 511 -6.12 -6.05 -22.69
C ARG A 511 -5.71 -6.51 -21.29
N ARG A 512 -4.45 -6.30 -20.92
CA ARG A 512 -3.93 -6.67 -19.61
C ARG A 512 -4.63 -5.91 -18.48
N ALA A 513 -4.95 -4.62 -18.67
CA ALA A 513 -5.72 -3.84 -17.70
C ALA A 513 -7.09 -4.48 -17.42
N LEU A 514 -7.83 -4.86 -18.46
CA LEU A 514 -9.12 -5.54 -18.34
C LEU A 514 -8.98 -6.89 -17.63
N ASP A 515 -7.96 -7.69 -17.96
CA ASP A 515 -7.74 -9.00 -17.35
C ASP A 515 -7.36 -8.90 -15.88
N LEU A 516 -6.54 -7.92 -15.50
CA LEU A 516 -6.19 -7.63 -14.10
C LEU A 516 -7.43 -7.22 -13.30
N ASN A 517 -8.30 -6.39 -13.88
CA ASN A 517 -9.56 -6.00 -13.23
C ASN A 517 -10.47 -7.20 -13.02
N LYS A 518 -10.62 -8.08 -14.02
CA LYS A 518 -11.41 -9.33 -13.90
C LYS A 518 -10.84 -10.25 -12.82
N ALA A 519 -9.52 -10.43 -12.81
CA ALA A 519 -8.84 -11.26 -11.82
C ALA A 519 -9.05 -10.75 -10.38
N TYR A 520 -8.96 -9.44 -10.17
CA TYR A 520 -9.22 -8.85 -8.85
C TYR A 520 -10.70 -8.94 -8.47
N ARG A 521 -11.62 -8.73 -9.43
CA ARG A 521 -13.06 -8.88 -9.20
C ARG A 521 -13.44 -10.29 -8.73
N ALA A 522 -12.76 -11.33 -9.22
CA ALA A 522 -12.97 -12.68 -8.73
C ALA A 522 -12.67 -12.80 -7.22
N ILE A 523 -11.60 -12.15 -6.74
CA ILE A 523 -11.24 -12.12 -5.30
C ILE A 523 -12.32 -11.35 -4.51
N VAL A 524 -12.86 -10.28 -5.07
CA VAL A 524 -13.96 -9.50 -4.47
C VAL A 524 -15.22 -10.35 -4.34
N GLU A 525 -15.65 -11.03 -5.40
CA GLU A 525 -16.85 -11.89 -5.35
C GLU A 525 -16.69 -13.08 -4.40
N GLU A 526 -15.47 -13.60 -4.26
CA GLU A 526 -15.12 -14.66 -3.32
C GLU A 526 -14.92 -14.17 -1.87
N GLN A 527 -14.71 -12.86 -1.67
CA GLN A 527 -14.23 -12.27 -0.41
C GLN A 527 -13.00 -13.00 0.17
N SER A 528 -12.09 -13.45 -0.70
CA SER A 528 -10.96 -14.31 -0.35
C SER A 528 -9.66 -13.55 -0.04
N TYR A 529 -9.72 -12.25 0.29
CA TYR A 529 -8.54 -11.39 0.48
C TYR A 529 -7.52 -11.89 1.51
N ARG A 530 -7.97 -12.67 2.51
CA ARG A 530 -7.08 -13.30 3.50
C ARG A 530 -6.13 -14.34 2.91
N GLU A 531 -6.48 -14.87 1.74
CA GLU A 531 -5.68 -15.82 0.98
C GLU A 531 -4.76 -15.13 -0.04
N GLY A 532 -4.70 -13.79 -0.05
CA GLY A 532 -3.89 -12.97 -0.94
C GLY A 532 -4.75 -12.03 -1.80
N ARG A 533 -4.24 -10.83 -2.09
CA ARG A 533 -5.01 -9.77 -2.80
C ARG A 533 -4.52 -9.48 -4.20
N ASP A 534 -3.39 -10.04 -4.59
CA ASP A 534 -2.78 -9.82 -5.89
C ASP A 534 -3.74 -10.22 -7.03
N ALA A 535 -3.80 -9.41 -8.08
CA ALA A 535 -4.52 -9.75 -9.29
C ALA A 535 -3.74 -10.84 -10.06
N VAL A 536 -4.22 -12.08 -9.99
CA VAL A 536 -3.55 -13.26 -10.54
C VAL A 536 -4.23 -13.68 -11.85
N LEU A 537 -3.56 -13.49 -12.98
CA LEU A 537 -4.08 -13.88 -14.30
C LEU A 537 -3.98 -15.39 -14.56
N GLY A 538 -3.14 -16.09 -13.80
CA GLY A 538 -2.95 -17.53 -13.82
C GLY A 538 -2.03 -17.95 -12.67
N PRO A 539 -2.01 -19.25 -12.29
CA PRO A 539 -1.21 -19.73 -11.16
C PRO A 539 0.26 -19.29 -11.24
N ARG A 540 0.84 -18.87 -10.11
CA ARG A 540 2.25 -18.46 -10.04
C ARG A 540 3.15 -19.69 -9.97
N ASP A 541 3.98 -19.87 -11.00
CA ASP A 541 4.95 -20.98 -11.06
C ASP A 541 6.23 -20.70 -10.25
N ASN A 542 6.69 -19.44 -10.20
CA ASN A 542 7.90 -19.05 -9.49
C ASN A 542 7.63 -18.60 -8.05
N LEU A 543 6.84 -19.40 -7.33
CA LEU A 543 6.46 -19.15 -5.95
C LEU A 543 6.54 -20.46 -5.16
N LEU A 544 7.25 -20.42 -4.03
CA LEU A 544 7.40 -21.56 -3.15
C LEU A 544 6.08 -21.81 -2.39
N ARG A 545 5.64 -23.07 -2.37
CA ARG A 545 4.51 -23.51 -1.52
C ARG A 545 4.96 -23.77 -0.09
N GLU A 546 6.20 -24.22 0.05
CA GLU A 546 6.86 -24.54 1.30
C GLU A 546 8.33 -24.11 1.17
N VAL A 547 8.87 -23.62 2.28
CA VAL A 547 10.28 -23.23 2.42
C VAL A 547 10.92 -24.21 3.39
N ALA A 548 12.02 -24.85 2.99
CA ALA A 548 12.77 -25.72 3.88
C ALA A 548 13.57 -24.90 4.89
N GLU A 549 13.88 -25.50 6.04
CA GLU A 549 14.76 -24.87 7.04
C GLU A 549 16.12 -24.54 6.43
N GLY A 550 16.58 -23.29 6.59
CA GLY A 550 17.86 -22.84 6.07
C GLY A 550 17.97 -22.91 4.55
N GLN A 551 16.85 -22.94 3.82
CA GLN A 551 16.86 -22.98 2.37
C GLN A 551 17.57 -21.74 1.81
N GLU A 552 18.64 -21.96 1.05
CA GLU A 552 19.33 -20.89 0.32
C GLU A 552 18.46 -20.36 -0.83
N THR A 553 18.60 -19.08 -1.16
CA THR A 553 17.95 -18.46 -2.32
C THR A 553 18.72 -18.70 -3.62
N GLY A 554 19.93 -19.26 -3.54
CA GLY A 554 20.85 -19.34 -4.67
C GLY A 554 21.43 -17.99 -5.13
N VAL A 555 21.04 -16.87 -4.49
CA VAL A 555 21.70 -15.58 -4.64
C VAL A 555 23.06 -15.67 -3.95
N ARG A 556 24.13 -15.30 -4.67
CA ARG A 556 25.51 -15.46 -4.18
C ARG A 556 26.07 -14.21 -3.50
N GLU A 557 25.56 -13.05 -3.87
CA GLU A 557 26.03 -11.75 -3.40
C GLU A 557 24.85 -10.84 -3.11
N VAL A 558 24.92 -10.16 -1.97
CA VAL A 558 23.92 -9.16 -1.59
C VAL A 558 24.04 -7.92 -2.46
N VAL A 559 22.91 -7.28 -2.72
CA VAL A 559 22.80 -6.09 -3.55
C VAL A 559 22.14 -4.96 -2.74
N SER A 560 22.67 -3.74 -2.84
CA SER A 560 22.03 -2.56 -2.22
C SER A 560 20.81 -2.13 -3.04
N TYR A 561 19.71 -1.79 -2.38
CA TYR A 561 18.57 -1.15 -3.04
C TYR A 561 18.87 0.28 -3.49
N ARG A 562 19.57 1.04 -2.65
CA ARG A 562 19.92 2.44 -2.92
C ARG A 562 21.16 2.52 -3.77
#